data_AF-A0A538U2F8-F1
#
_entry.id   AF-A0A538U2F8-F1
#
_cell.length_a   1.000
_cell.length_b   1.000
_cell.length_c   1.000
_cell.angle_alpha   90.00
_cell.angle_beta   90.00
_cell.angle_gamma   90.00
#
_symmetry.space_group_name_H-M   'P 1'
#
loop_
_entity.id
_entity.type
_entity.pdbx_description
1 polymer ?
#
loop_
_entity_poly.entity_id
_entity_poly.type
_entity_poly.pdbx_seq_one_letter_code
_entity_poly.pdbx_strand_id
1 'polypeptide(L)'
;MTLLLVMLGHLAGAGGLLGIAYAVRPEAIVLAVGSALFGRLGRRGVGILLAAFLVATLPTLAYLRWERGAWVLSAKAFLVRPPAAKRKLEEFRVSPSTANPGQIPAPALSSHWDPRALAAHYLPNLRRHLANLVRAWPWPLLALSLLGIGLRGGVLLAPLLVLAGLPLVDVMFDPRFVLVVLPALAVFAADGAGWLSERVQTMAPVAVVRRGLPAVTAGIALFGLAMSWGSNTAEALVFDDGPMPQLRAAGEWLRANGEPTSIVMDRKSYVPFYAGMRHVQLPDDDYDTIVEWARRTGVNYIVVEEYVLRAFRPQLRALVLDPAFRARESRLRMVYSWREGLDSGVAIFEVVREPGGGRPGPP
;
A
#
# COMPACT_ATOMS: atom_id res chain seq x y z
N MET A 1 -1.54 14.31 -15.49
CA MET A 1 -1.31 15.76 -15.28
C MET A 1 0.18 16.11 -15.24
N THR A 2 0.99 15.53 -14.35
CA THR A 2 2.41 15.90 -14.22
C THR A 2 3.23 15.71 -15.51
N LEU A 3 3.09 14.57 -16.18
CA LEU A 3 3.80 14.29 -17.43
C LEU A 3 3.44 15.31 -18.53
N LEU A 4 2.17 15.75 -18.56
CA LEU A 4 1.71 16.80 -19.46
C LEU A 4 2.40 18.14 -19.15
N LEU A 5 2.54 18.52 -17.88
CA LEU A 5 3.27 19.73 -17.50
C LEU A 5 4.75 19.68 -17.91
N VAL A 6 5.39 18.51 -17.83
CA VAL A 6 6.76 18.34 -18.36
C VAL A 6 6.78 18.57 -19.87
N MET A 7 5.82 18.00 -20.61
CA MET A 7 5.71 18.20 -22.06
C MET A 7 5.44 19.66 -22.45
N LEU A 8 4.69 20.40 -21.61
CA LEU A 8 4.40 21.81 -21.79
C LEU A 8 5.50 22.75 -21.26
N GLY A 9 6.60 22.21 -20.71
CA GLY A 9 7.71 23.00 -20.16
C GLY A 9 7.44 23.65 -18.78
N HIS A 10 6.33 23.32 -18.13
CA HIS A 10 6.00 23.78 -16.77
C HIS A 10 6.72 22.94 -15.70
N LEU A 11 8.06 22.94 -15.74
CA LEU A 11 8.91 22.02 -14.98
C LEU A 11 8.81 22.18 -13.46
N ALA A 12 8.69 23.42 -12.97
CA ALA A 12 8.53 23.67 -11.53
C ALA A 12 7.20 23.09 -11.01
N GLY A 13 6.10 23.32 -11.74
CA GLY A 13 4.78 22.77 -11.40
C GLY A 13 4.77 21.23 -11.46
N ALA A 14 5.42 20.65 -12.48
CA ALA A 14 5.60 19.20 -12.57
C ALA A 14 6.38 18.65 -11.36
N GLY A 15 7.51 19.27 -11.00
CA GLY A 15 8.33 18.85 -9.87
C GLY A 15 7.56 18.93 -8.55
N GLY A 16 6.90 20.06 -8.30
CA GLY A 16 6.09 20.26 -7.10
C GLY A 16 4.97 19.24 -6.94
N LEU A 17 4.22 18.94 -8.02
CA LEU A 17 3.18 17.91 -7.99
C LEU A 17 3.72 16.51 -7.73
N LEU A 18 4.90 16.17 -8.26
CA LEU A 18 5.56 14.89 -7.92
C LEU A 18 5.98 14.85 -6.46
N GLY A 19 6.44 15.96 -5.88
CA GLY A 19 6.79 16.01 -4.46
C GLY A 19 5.57 15.91 -3.54
N ILE A 20 4.44 16.50 -3.93
CA ILE A 20 3.16 16.28 -3.23
C ILE A 20 2.72 14.82 -3.38
N ALA A 21 2.81 14.25 -4.58
CA ALA A 21 2.47 12.85 -4.81
C ALA A 21 3.34 11.90 -3.99
N TYR A 22 4.62 12.25 -3.77
CA TYR A 22 5.55 11.50 -2.94
C TYR A 22 5.05 11.31 -1.50
N ALA A 23 4.39 12.31 -0.92
CA ALA A 23 3.82 12.20 0.42
C ALA A 23 2.79 11.07 0.55
N VAL A 24 2.12 10.72 -0.55
CA VAL A 24 1.14 9.62 -0.60
C VAL A 24 1.77 8.31 -1.10
N ARG A 25 2.67 8.42 -2.08
CA ARG A 25 3.25 7.32 -2.85
C ARG A 25 4.74 7.55 -3.11
N PRO A 26 5.66 6.85 -2.42
CA PRO A 26 7.10 7.09 -2.56
C PRO A 26 7.64 6.83 -3.97
N GLU A 27 6.93 6.05 -4.79
CA GLU A 27 7.27 5.78 -6.20
C GLU A 27 7.35 7.06 -7.05
N ALA A 28 6.76 8.17 -6.59
CA ALA A 28 6.90 9.47 -7.24
C ALA A 28 8.36 9.92 -7.36
N ILE A 29 9.28 9.43 -6.51
CA ILE A 29 10.73 9.67 -6.69
C ILE A 29 11.24 9.08 -8.01
N VAL A 30 10.79 7.87 -8.36
CA VAL A 30 11.15 7.19 -9.61
C VAL A 30 10.55 7.94 -10.79
N LEU A 31 9.33 8.47 -10.64
CA LEU A 31 8.70 9.30 -11.67
C LEU A 31 9.44 10.63 -11.89
N ALA A 32 9.95 11.26 -10.83
CA ALA A 32 10.74 12.49 -10.94
C ALA A 32 12.06 12.25 -11.67
N VAL A 33 12.79 11.20 -11.28
CA VAL A 33 14.02 10.78 -11.96
C VAL A 33 13.73 10.39 -13.42
N GLY A 34 12.71 9.58 -13.66
CA GLY A 34 12.31 9.18 -15.01
C GLY A 34 11.90 10.34 -15.89
N SER A 35 11.20 11.33 -15.32
CA SER A 35 10.80 12.53 -16.05
C SER A 35 12.01 13.38 -16.42
N ALA A 36 13.02 13.46 -15.54
CA ALA A 36 14.29 14.12 -15.84
C ALA A 36 15.06 13.38 -16.96
N LEU A 37 15.13 12.05 -16.90
CA LEU A 37 15.86 11.23 -17.86
C LEU A 37 15.21 11.23 -19.25
N PHE A 38 13.90 11.07 -19.33
CA PHE A 38 13.20 10.91 -20.61
C PHE A 38 12.53 12.19 -21.12
N GLY A 39 12.45 13.25 -20.31
CA GLY A 39 11.81 14.51 -20.70
C GLY A 39 12.56 15.33 -21.74
N ARG A 40 13.73 14.88 -22.22
CA ARG A 40 14.64 15.63 -23.13
C ARG A 40 14.93 17.05 -22.61
N LEU A 41 15.03 17.18 -21.30
CA LEU A 41 15.25 18.45 -20.62
C LEU A 41 16.73 18.82 -20.67
N GLY A 42 17.05 20.09 -20.92
CA GLY A 42 18.41 20.60 -20.70
C GLY A 42 18.79 20.57 -19.22
N ARG A 43 20.09 20.70 -18.90
CA ARG A 43 20.59 20.68 -17.50
C ARG A 43 19.82 21.61 -16.56
N ARG A 44 19.49 22.83 -17.02
CA ARG A 44 18.68 23.79 -16.27
C ARG A 44 17.27 23.27 -15.99
N GLY A 45 16.64 22.65 -16.99
CA GLY A 45 15.29 22.09 -16.85
C GLY A 45 15.23 20.92 -15.87
N VAL A 46 16.21 20.01 -15.92
CA VAL A 46 16.39 18.95 -14.93
C VAL A 46 16.56 19.56 -13.53
N GLY A 47 17.41 20.58 -13.39
CA GLY A 47 17.61 21.29 -12.13
C GLY A 47 16.33 21.89 -11.55
N ILE A 48 15.52 22.58 -12.38
CA ILE A 48 14.24 23.17 -11.96
C ILE A 48 13.25 22.09 -11.51
N LEU A 49 13.10 21.02 -12.30
CA LEU A 49 12.20 19.91 -12.00
C LEU A 49 12.55 19.26 -10.65
N LEU A 50 13.83 18.91 -10.46
CA LEU A 50 14.29 18.23 -9.25
C LEU A 50 14.30 19.15 -8.04
N ALA A 51 14.67 20.43 -8.18
CA ALA A 51 14.59 21.40 -7.10
C ALA A 51 13.16 21.59 -6.60
N ALA A 52 12.19 21.76 -7.51
CA ALA A 52 10.78 21.89 -7.13
C ALA A 52 10.24 20.61 -6.47
N PHE A 53 10.64 19.43 -6.96
CA PHE A 53 10.34 18.15 -6.32
C PHE A 53 10.88 18.09 -4.88
N LEU A 54 12.15 18.46 -4.68
CA LEU A 54 12.78 18.46 -3.37
C LEU A 54 12.10 19.43 -2.41
N VAL A 55 11.80 20.66 -2.84
CA VAL A 55 11.10 21.66 -2.01
C VAL A 55 9.77 21.11 -1.50
N ALA A 56 8.99 20.44 -2.34
CA ALA A 56 7.71 19.84 -1.94
C ALA A 56 7.89 18.57 -1.09
N THR A 57 8.98 17.82 -1.27
CA THR A 57 9.23 16.53 -0.58
C THR A 57 9.88 16.70 0.79
N LEU A 58 10.73 17.71 0.97
CA LEU A 58 11.52 17.93 2.19
C LEU A 58 10.66 18.02 3.47
N PRO A 59 9.50 18.69 3.51
CA PRO A 59 8.65 18.70 4.70
C PRO A 59 8.22 17.29 5.15
N THR A 60 7.91 16.42 4.17
CA THR A 60 7.53 15.02 4.45
C THR A 60 8.73 14.25 5.02
N LEU A 61 9.90 14.38 4.41
CA LEU A 61 11.13 13.71 4.90
C LEU A 61 11.54 14.21 6.30
N ALA A 62 11.43 15.51 6.55
CA ALA A 62 11.72 16.11 7.85
C ALA A 62 10.73 15.61 8.92
N TYR A 63 9.43 15.56 8.60
CA TYR A 63 8.41 15.01 9.47
C TYR A 63 8.72 13.54 9.80
N LEU A 64 9.03 12.71 8.80
CA LEU A 64 9.38 11.31 9.02
C LEU A 64 10.65 11.16 9.87
N ARG A 65 11.66 12.00 9.65
CA ARG A 65 12.89 12.01 10.46
C ARG A 65 12.62 12.35 11.93
N TRP A 66 11.69 13.29 12.17
CA TRP A 66 11.27 13.70 13.50
C TRP A 66 10.43 12.62 14.19
N GLU A 67 9.44 12.06 13.49
CA GLU A 67 8.54 11.01 14.01
C GLU A 67 9.30 9.71 14.31
N ARG A 68 10.23 9.32 13.43
CA ARG A 68 10.87 7.99 13.44
C ARG A 68 12.27 7.96 14.04
N GLY A 69 12.88 9.11 14.31
CA GLY A 69 14.24 9.17 14.83
C GLY A 69 15.33 8.73 13.83
N ALA A 70 14.96 8.46 12.57
CA ALA A 70 15.88 8.11 11.48
C ALA A 70 15.38 8.66 10.14
N TRP A 71 16.30 8.92 9.20
CA TRP A 71 15.92 9.31 7.85
C TRP A 71 15.29 8.12 7.15
N VAL A 72 14.02 8.22 6.78
CA VAL A 72 13.29 7.18 6.02
C VAL A 72 12.70 7.72 4.72
N LEU A 73 12.85 6.94 3.63
CA LEU A 73 12.34 7.29 2.31
C LEU A 73 10.81 7.20 2.20
N SER A 74 10.12 6.61 3.17
CA SER A 74 8.67 6.60 3.22
C SER A 74 8.21 6.11 4.58
N ALA A 75 7.03 6.57 5.03
CA ALA A 75 6.28 5.89 6.09
C ALA A 75 5.96 4.42 5.73
N LYS A 76 6.00 4.09 4.43
CA LYS A 76 5.78 2.74 3.89
C LYS A 76 7.06 1.94 3.73
N ALA A 77 8.20 2.41 4.22
CA ALA A 77 9.47 1.69 4.11
C ALA A 77 9.44 0.30 4.78
N PHE A 78 8.53 0.06 5.74
CA PHE A 78 8.26 -1.26 6.33
C PHE A 78 7.63 -2.28 5.37
N LEU A 79 7.14 -1.85 4.20
CA LEU A 79 6.65 -2.76 3.15
C LEU A 79 7.78 -3.27 2.24
N VAL A 80 8.99 -2.75 2.43
CA VAL A 80 10.23 -3.26 1.85
C VAL A 80 10.74 -4.34 2.79
N ARG A 81 10.74 -5.59 2.34
CA ARG A 81 10.89 -6.77 3.21
C ARG A 81 12.11 -6.73 4.15
N PRO A 82 11.98 -7.50 5.23
CA PRO A 82 12.90 -8.58 5.51
C PRO A 82 12.19 -9.94 5.26
N PRO A 83 12.92 -11.07 5.11
CA PRO A 83 12.32 -12.39 4.92
C PRO A 83 11.25 -12.69 5.98
N ALA A 84 10.25 -13.53 5.67
CA ALA A 84 9.04 -13.74 6.49
C ALA A 84 9.29 -13.96 7.99
N ALA A 85 10.45 -14.49 8.39
CA ALA A 85 10.89 -14.65 9.78
C ALA A 85 11.13 -13.33 10.54
N LYS A 86 11.33 -12.20 9.84
CA LYS A 86 11.66 -10.88 10.41
C LYS A 86 10.51 -9.87 10.36
N ARG A 87 9.32 -10.24 9.83
CA ARG A 87 8.11 -9.37 9.87
C ARG A 87 7.72 -8.95 11.29
N LYS A 88 8.03 -9.77 12.30
CA LYS A 88 7.81 -9.47 13.72
C LYS A 88 8.70 -8.34 14.28
N LEU A 89 9.78 -7.98 13.60
CA LEU A 89 10.71 -6.93 14.06
C LEU A 89 10.22 -5.52 13.73
N GLU A 90 9.19 -5.40 12.90
CA GLU A 90 8.70 -4.12 12.35
C GLU A 90 7.30 -3.75 12.85
N GLU A 91 6.61 -4.69 13.50
CA GLU A 91 5.36 -4.41 14.20
C GLU A 91 5.64 -3.53 15.42
N PHE A 92 4.68 -2.65 15.77
CA PHE A 92 4.80 -1.76 16.93
C PHE A 92 5.05 -2.58 18.20
N ARG A 93 6.06 -2.20 18.99
CA ARG A 93 6.35 -2.78 20.31
C ARG A 93 6.45 -1.69 21.35
N VAL A 94 6.07 -2.01 22.58
CA VAL A 94 6.17 -1.14 23.74
C VAL A 94 7.64 -1.03 24.14
N SER A 95 8.25 0.14 23.92
CA SER A 95 9.62 0.42 24.38
C SER A 95 9.60 1.14 25.73
N PRO A 96 10.55 0.88 26.65
CA PRO A 96 10.70 1.65 27.90
C PRO A 96 10.89 3.16 27.65
N SER A 97 11.41 3.55 26.48
CA SER A 97 11.65 4.94 26.09
C SER A 97 10.46 5.63 25.41
N THR A 98 9.30 4.98 25.26
CA THR A 98 8.09 5.63 24.72
C THR A 98 7.46 6.54 25.77
N ALA A 99 8.19 7.57 26.19
CA ALA A 99 7.64 8.71 26.92
C ALA A 99 6.63 9.49 26.04
N ASN A 100 6.71 9.32 24.72
CA ASN A 100 5.66 9.71 23.78
C ASN A 100 4.97 8.46 23.20
N PRO A 101 3.68 8.23 23.49
CA PRO A 101 2.87 7.13 22.93
C PRO A 101 2.70 7.12 21.39
N GLY A 102 3.44 7.96 20.65
CA GLY A 102 3.37 8.07 19.19
C GLY A 102 4.70 7.84 18.46
N GLN A 103 5.82 7.67 19.16
CA GLN A 103 7.11 7.39 18.50
C GLN A 103 7.26 5.88 18.30
N ILE A 104 6.97 5.42 17.09
CA ILE A 104 7.26 4.05 16.66
C ILE A 104 8.73 4.06 16.20
N PRO A 105 9.68 3.48 16.96
CA PRO A 105 11.08 3.42 16.54
C PRO A 105 11.14 2.70 15.19
N ALA A 106 11.57 3.41 14.15
CA ALA A 106 11.80 2.76 12.86
C ALA A 106 13.08 1.92 12.96
N PRO A 107 13.10 0.71 12.39
CA PRO A 107 14.36 0.05 12.13
C PRO A 107 15.18 0.99 11.24
N ALA A 108 16.42 1.27 11.67
CA ALA A 108 17.31 2.13 10.91
C ALA A 108 17.45 1.56 9.49
N LEU A 109 17.28 2.40 8.46
CA LEU A 109 17.45 2.04 7.05
C LEU A 109 18.80 1.37 6.73
N SER A 110 19.78 1.49 7.62
CA SER A 110 21.13 0.98 7.46
C SER A 110 21.27 -0.55 7.54
N SER A 111 20.34 -1.29 8.15
CA SER A 111 20.51 -2.74 8.35
C SER A 111 19.91 -3.62 7.24
N HIS A 112 19.23 -3.03 6.25
CA HIS A 112 18.41 -3.78 5.28
C HIS A 112 18.87 -3.70 3.81
N TRP A 113 19.86 -2.85 3.50
CA TRP A 113 20.40 -2.71 2.14
C TRP A 113 21.65 -3.57 1.95
N ASP A 114 21.52 -4.90 2.05
CA ASP A 114 22.57 -5.81 1.60
C ASP A 114 22.54 -5.89 0.06
N PRO A 115 23.52 -5.31 -0.66
CA PRO A 115 23.51 -5.29 -2.13
C PRO A 115 23.53 -6.70 -2.73
N ARG A 116 24.11 -7.68 -2.02
CA ARG A 116 24.15 -9.07 -2.49
C ARG A 116 22.77 -9.71 -2.42
N ALA A 117 22.07 -9.54 -1.30
CA ALA A 117 20.69 -10.00 -1.17
C ALA A 117 19.78 -9.30 -2.19
N LEU A 118 19.95 -8.00 -2.40
CA LEU A 118 19.19 -7.26 -3.40
C LEU A 118 19.42 -7.79 -4.81
N ALA A 119 20.69 -7.99 -5.21
CA ALA A 119 21.05 -8.54 -6.51
C ALA A 119 20.49 -9.96 -6.70
N ALA A 120 20.56 -10.80 -5.67
CA ALA A 120 20.05 -12.17 -5.70
C ALA A 120 18.51 -12.22 -5.86
N HIS A 121 17.78 -11.26 -5.28
CA HIS A 121 16.32 -11.21 -5.36
C HIS A 121 15.79 -10.37 -6.54
N TYR A 122 16.63 -9.53 -7.16
CA TYR A 122 16.20 -8.59 -8.19
C TYR A 122 15.41 -9.27 -9.33
N LEU A 123 15.99 -10.30 -9.96
CA LEU A 123 15.37 -10.94 -11.11
C LEU A 123 14.11 -11.75 -10.75
N PRO A 124 14.08 -12.58 -9.69
CA PRO A 124 12.85 -13.19 -9.20
C PRO A 124 11.74 -12.17 -8.91
N ASN A 125 12.10 -11.05 -8.29
CA ASN A 125 11.18 -9.97 -7.94
C ASN A 125 10.63 -9.27 -9.19
N LEU A 126 11.51 -8.92 -10.13
CA LEU A 126 11.13 -8.34 -11.41
C LEU A 126 10.17 -9.26 -12.17
N ARG A 127 10.45 -10.57 -12.24
CA ARG A 127 9.55 -11.54 -12.88
C ARG A 127 8.15 -11.54 -12.27
N ARG A 128 8.03 -11.45 -10.95
CA ARG A 128 6.73 -11.36 -10.26
C ARG A 128 6.00 -10.05 -10.56
N HIS A 129 6.70 -8.92 -10.58
CA HIS A 129 6.10 -7.64 -10.97
C HIS A 129 5.64 -7.65 -12.43
N LEU A 130 6.42 -8.24 -13.34
CA LEU A 130 6.04 -8.41 -14.74
C LEU A 130 4.85 -9.36 -14.91
N ALA A 131 4.77 -10.44 -14.12
CA ALA A 131 3.61 -11.32 -14.10
C ALA A 131 2.34 -10.58 -13.63
N ASN A 132 2.44 -9.79 -12.55
CA ASN A 132 1.34 -8.93 -12.09
C ASN A 132 0.96 -7.89 -13.14
N LEU A 133 1.94 -7.34 -13.86
CA LEU A 133 1.68 -6.41 -14.95
C LEU A 133 0.92 -7.09 -16.09
N VAL A 134 1.33 -8.27 -16.53
CA VAL A 134 0.63 -9.02 -17.60
C VAL A 134 -0.78 -9.41 -17.15
N ARG A 135 -0.98 -9.69 -15.86
CA ARG A 135 -2.30 -9.96 -15.32
C ARG A 135 -3.21 -8.72 -15.35
N ALA A 136 -2.67 -7.56 -14.95
CA ALA A 136 -3.41 -6.29 -14.95
C ALA A 136 -3.60 -5.69 -16.35
N TRP A 137 -2.62 -5.89 -17.22
CA TRP A 137 -2.55 -5.41 -18.60
C TRP A 137 -2.16 -6.57 -19.52
N PRO A 138 -3.15 -7.36 -19.99
CA PRO A 138 -2.90 -8.58 -20.76
C PRO A 138 -2.12 -8.39 -22.06
N TRP A 139 -1.58 -9.49 -22.57
CA TRP A 139 -0.70 -9.51 -23.73
C TRP A 139 -1.24 -8.80 -24.99
N PRO A 140 -2.56 -8.79 -25.33
CA PRO A 140 -3.04 -8.06 -26.50
C PRO A 140 -2.84 -6.55 -26.33
N LEU A 141 -3.10 -6.03 -25.13
CA LEU A 141 -2.87 -4.62 -24.81
C LEU A 141 -1.38 -4.32 -24.69
N LEU A 142 -0.59 -5.21 -24.08
CA LEU A 142 0.87 -5.04 -24.02
C LEU A 142 1.49 -4.99 -25.41
N ALA A 143 1.04 -5.81 -26.35
CA ALA A 143 1.55 -5.80 -27.72
C ALA A 143 1.33 -4.44 -28.39
N LEU A 144 0.13 -3.87 -28.23
CA LEU A 144 -0.18 -2.52 -28.69
C LEU A 144 0.66 -1.46 -27.95
N SER A 145 0.84 -1.60 -26.64
CA SER A 145 1.69 -0.69 -25.86
C SER A 145 3.15 -0.74 -26.30
N LEU A 146 3.71 -1.92 -26.56
CA LEU A 146 5.09 -2.07 -27.03
C LEU A 146 5.30 -1.43 -28.40
N LEU A 147 4.33 -1.59 -29.30
CA LEU A 147 4.32 -0.88 -30.58
C LEU A 147 4.29 0.63 -30.37
N GLY A 148 3.40 1.13 -29.51
CA GLY A 148 3.33 2.56 -29.16
C GLY A 148 4.59 3.11 -28.53
N ILE A 149 5.27 2.35 -27.67
CA ILE A 149 6.56 2.73 -27.07
C ILE A 149 7.62 2.95 -28.16
N GLY A 150 7.66 2.09 -29.18
CA GLY A 150 8.58 2.24 -30.31
C GLY A 150 8.30 3.49 -31.17
N LEU A 151 7.05 3.94 -31.20
CA LEU A 151 6.61 5.12 -31.95
C LEU A 151 6.76 6.41 -31.17
N ARG A 152 6.51 6.35 -29.85
CA ARG A 152 6.48 7.50 -28.96
C ARG A 152 7.37 7.23 -27.76
N GLY A 153 8.60 7.75 -27.83
CA GLY A 153 9.48 7.82 -26.67
C GLY A 153 9.21 9.07 -25.81
N GLY A 154 10.11 9.33 -24.87
CA GLY A 154 10.10 10.56 -24.08
C GLY A 154 9.50 10.38 -22.69
N VAL A 155 8.98 11.46 -22.11
CA VAL A 155 8.60 11.49 -20.68
C VAL A 155 7.55 10.43 -20.29
N LEU A 156 6.75 9.94 -21.23
CA LEU A 156 5.78 8.86 -21.00
C LEU A 156 6.43 7.52 -20.63
N LEU A 157 7.75 7.35 -20.84
CA LEU A 157 8.51 6.19 -20.37
C LEU A 157 8.82 6.26 -18.87
N ALA A 158 8.70 7.43 -18.23
CA ALA A 158 9.03 7.61 -16.82
C ALA A 158 8.30 6.64 -15.87
N PRO A 159 6.98 6.37 -16.03
CA PRO A 159 6.30 5.37 -15.22
C PRO A 159 6.84 3.94 -15.39
N LEU A 160 7.36 3.58 -16.55
CA LEU A 160 7.91 2.23 -16.77
C LEU A 160 9.15 1.96 -15.91
N LEU A 161 9.90 2.99 -15.51
CA LEU A 161 11.01 2.85 -14.58
C LEU A 161 10.56 2.37 -13.20
N VAL A 162 9.29 2.56 -12.82
CA VAL A 162 8.77 2.01 -11.56
C VAL A 162 8.91 0.48 -11.57
N LEU A 163 8.69 -0.20 -12.70
CA LEU A 163 8.87 -1.66 -12.80
C LEU A 163 10.31 -2.11 -12.56
N ALA A 164 11.28 -1.31 -12.99
CA ALA A 164 12.70 -1.57 -12.76
C ALA A 164 13.15 -1.16 -11.35
N GLY A 165 12.50 -0.15 -10.76
CA GLY A 165 12.80 0.39 -9.44
C GLY A 165 12.23 -0.43 -8.30
N LEU A 166 11.03 -1.00 -8.42
CA LEU A 166 10.39 -1.80 -7.36
C LEU A 166 11.27 -2.95 -6.85
N PRO A 167 11.94 -3.74 -7.70
CA PRO A 167 12.85 -4.78 -7.23
C PRO A 167 14.12 -4.22 -6.56
N LEU A 168 14.58 -3.00 -6.89
CA LEU A 168 15.74 -2.35 -6.24
C LEU A 168 15.45 -1.91 -4.82
N VAL A 169 14.18 -1.71 -4.49
CA VAL A 169 13.73 -1.37 -3.15
C VAL A 169 12.97 -2.52 -2.50
N ASP A 170 13.17 -3.77 -2.97
CA ASP A 170 12.56 -5.02 -2.46
C ASP A 170 11.08 -4.87 -2.02
N VAL A 171 10.30 -4.12 -2.80
CA VAL A 171 8.88 -3.87 -2.53
C VAL A 171 8.07 -5.15 -2.76
N MET A 172 7.09 -5.41 -1.90
CA MET A 172 6.20 -6.56 -2.06
C MET A 172 5.46 -6.57 -3.41
N PHE A 173 5.25 -7.76 -3.97
CA PHE A 173 4.50 -7.99 -5.22
C PHE A 173 3.00 -7.79 -5.01
N ASP A 174 2.57 -6.55 -4.91
CA ASP A 174 1.17 -6.16 -4.82
C ASP A 174 0.70 -5.59 -6.18
N PRO A 175 -0.47 -6.02 -6.70
CA PRO A 175 -1.06 -5.46 -7.91
C PRO A 175 -1.12 -3.92 -7.93
N ARG A 176 -1.25 -3.26 -6.76
CA ARG A 176 -1.37 -1.81 -6.66
C ARG A 176 -0.14 -1.03 -7.14
N PHE A 177 1.03 -1.68 -7.24
CA PHE A 177 2.25 -1.02 -7.71
C PHE A 177 2.32 -0.98 -9.23
N VAL A 178 1.74 -1.97 -9.93
CA VAL A 178 1.66 -1.95 -11.39
C VAL A 178 0.59 -0.98 -11.90
N LEU A 179 -0.41 -0.63 -11.08
CA LEU A 179 -1.43 0.36 -11.43
C LEU A 179 -0.85 1.73 -11.81
N VAL A 180 0.32 2.09 -11.27
CA VAL A 180 1.01 3.35 -11.59
C VAL A 180 1.44 3.42 -13.06
N VAL A 181 1.71 2.28 -13.69
CA VAL A 181 2.21 2.24 -15.07
C VAL A 181 1.10 2.12 -16.12
N LEU A 182 -0.10 1.67 -15.72
CA LEU A 182 -1.20 1.40 -16.64
C LEU A 182 -1.64 2.63 -17.46
N PRO A 183 -1.74 3.86 -16.90
CA PRO A 183 -2.12 5.01 -17.71
C PRO A 183 -1.15 5.30 -18.85
N ALA A 184 0.15 5.11 -18.64
CA ALA A 184 1.16 5.27 -19.69
C ALA A 184 1.04 4.16 -20.74
N LEU A 185 0.86 2.91 -20.30
CA LEU A 185 0.64 1.78 -21.21
C LEU A 185 -0.62 1.93 -22.05
N ALA A 186 -1.68 2.51 -21.49
CA ALA A 186 -2.91 2.81 -22.22
C ALA A 186 -2.69 3.84 -23.33
N VAL A 187 -1.94 4.93 -23.04
CA VAL A 187 -1.55 5.91 -24.07
C VAL A 187 -0.72 5.25 -25.17
N PHE A 188 0.27 4.43 -24.80
CA PHE A 188 1.05 3.70 -25.79
C PHE A 188 0.20 2.71 -26.59
N ALA A 189 -0.75 2.00 -25.96
CA ALA A 189 -1.63 1.09 -26.67
C ALA A 189 -2.51 1.83 -27.69
N ALA A 190 -3.00 3.02 -27.35
CA ALA A 190 -3.75 3.87 -28.26
C ALA A 190 -2.89 4.32 -29.46
N ASP A 191 -1.67 4.80 -29.20
CA ASP A 191 -0.73 5.21 -30.25
C ASP A 191 -0.35 4.03 -31.17
N GLY A 192 -0.08 2.86 -30.59
CA GLY A 192 0.22 1.64 -31.35
C GLY A 192 -0.95 1.15 -32.20
N ALA A 193 -2.17 1.18 -31.65
CA ALA A 193 -3.38 0.84 -32.40
C ALA A 193 -3.65 1.83 -33.54
N GLY A 194 -3.45 3.14 -33.29
CA GLY A 194 -3.59 4.19 -34.30
C GLY A 194 -2.63 3.99 -35.47
N TRP A 195 -1.35 3.77 -35.18
CA TRP A 195 -0.34 3.50 -36.20
C TRP A 195 -0.65 2.23 -37.01
N LEU A 196 -1.09 1.16 -36.36
CA LEU A 196 -1.45 -0.08 -37.07
C LEU A 196 -2.63 0.16 -38.02
N SER A 197 -3.62 0.94 -37.58
CA SER A 197 -4.75 1.34 -38.41
C SER A 197 -4.31 2.17 -39.62
N GLU A 198 -3.49 3.19 -39.43
CA GLU A 198 -2.98 4.06 -40.51
C GLU A 198 -2.09 3.31 -41.51
N ARG A 199 -1.19 2.45 -41.02
CA ARG A 199 -0.24 1.73 -41.88
C ARG A 199 -0.93 0.76 -42.82
N VAL A 200 -1.98 0.08 -42.35
CA VAL A 200 -2.74 -0.82 -43.22
C VAL A 200 -3.69 -0.06 -44.13
N GLN A 201 -4.27 1.07 -43.69
CA GLN A 201 -5.07 1.91 -44.58
C GLN A 201 -4.28 2.42 -45.79
N THR A 202 -2.96 2.60 -45.63
CA THR A 202 -2.05 3.06 -46.70
C THR A 202 -1.49 1.91 -47.55
N MET A 203 -1.41 0.68 -47.01
CA MET A 203 -0.82 -0.47 -47.72
C MET A 203 -1.82 -1.50 -48.27
N ALA A 204 -3.08 -1.50 -47.80
CA ALA A 204 -4.05 -2.52 -48.21
C ALA A 204 -4.71 -2.19 -49.56
N PRO A 205 -4.58 -3.06 -50.58
CA PRO A 205 -5.13 -2.82 -51.92
C PRO A 205 -6.66 -2.96 -52.00
N VAL A 206 -7.32 -3.50 -50.97
CA VAL A 206 -8.75 -3.84 -50.99
C VAL A 206 -9.53 -3.01 -49.97
N ALA A 207 -10.60 -2.34 -50.41
CA ALA A 207 -11.46 -1.48 -49.58
C ALA A 207 -12.09 -2.19 -48.37
N VAL A 208 -12.35 -3.50 -48.48
CA VAL A 208 -12.87 -4.33 -47.38
C VAL A 208 -11.87 -4.42 -46.22
N VAL A 209 -10.57 -4.60 -46.53
CA VAL A 209 -9.50 -4.65 -45.52
C VAL A 209 -9.34 -3.28 -44.83
N ARG A 210 -9.47 -2.19 -45.58
CA ARG A 210 -9.39 -0.81 -45.05
C ARG A 210 -10.52 -0.50 -44.06
N ARG A 211 -11.72 -1.07 -44.25
CA ARG A 211 -12.88 -0.87 -43.36
C ARG A 211 -12.91 -1.84 -42.17
N GLY A 212 -12.39 -3.06 -42.34
CA GLY A 212 -12.42 -4.09 -41.30
C GLY A 212 -11.38 -3.91 -40.20
N LEU A 213 -10.22 -3.32 -40.50
CA LEU A 213 -9.11 -3.30 -39.54
C LEU A 213 -9.34 -2.43 -38.28
N PRO A 214 -9.95 -1.23 -38.35
CA PRO A 214 -10.31 -0.51 -37.13
C PRO A 214 -11.20 -1.35 -36.20
N ALA A 215 -12.07 -2.20 -36.76
CA ALA A 215 -12.87 -3.13 -35.98
C ALA A 215 -12.02 -4.27 -35.38
N VAL A 216 -10.98 -4.74 -36.07
CA VAL A 216 -10.02 -5.72 -35.54
C VAL A 216 -9.18 -5.13 -34.41
N THR A 217 -8.63 -3.93 -34.55
CA THR A 217 -7.84 -3.29 -33.49
C THR A 217 -8.70 -2.94 -32.27
N ALA A 218 -9.92 -2.45 -32.49
CA ALA A 218 -10.90 -2.30 -31.44
C ALA A 218 -11.25 -3.64 -30.79
N GLY A 219 -11.41 -4.71 -31.58
CA GLY A 219 -11.64 -6.08 -31.10
C GLY A 219 -10.50 -6.60 -30.23
N ILE A 220 -9.24 -6.38 -30.62
CA ILE A 220 -8.04 -6.73 -29.83
C ILE A 220 -8.03 -5.96 -28.50
N ALA A 221 -8.32 -4.66 -28.53
CA ALA A 221 -8.39 -3.83 -27.34
C ALA A 221 -9.51 -4.29 -26.39
N LEU A 222 -10.72 -4.51 -26.92
CA LEU A 222 -11.88 -5.00 -26.16
C LEU A 222 -11.62 -6.38 -25.57
N PHE A 223 -11.01 -7.29 -26.35
CA PHE A 223 -10.61 -8.60 -25.86
C PHE A 223 -9.59 -8.50 -24.72
N GLY A 224 -8.58 -7.64 -24.87
CA GLY A 224 -7.60 -7.39 -23.82
C GLY A 224 -8.21 -6.78 -22.54
N LEU A 225 -9.18 -5.88 -22.68
CA LEU A 225 -9.94 -5.33 -21.54
C LEU A 225 -10.82 -6.40 -20.88
N ALA A 226 -11.50 -7.24 -21.66
CA ALA A 226 -12.30 -8.34 -21.13
C ALA A 226 -11.43 -9.36 -20.39
N MET A 227 -10.23 -9.65 -20.89
CA MET A 227 -9.24 -10.48 -20.19
C MET A 227 -8.78 -9.83 -18.88
N SER A 228 -8.49 -8.53 -18.88
CA SER A 228 -8.07 -7.79 -17.68
C SER A 228 -9.18 -7.82 -16.61
N TRP A 229 -10.43 -7.65 -17.04
CA TRP A 229 -11.58 -7.79 -16.18
C TRP A 229 -11.66 -9.20 -15.59
N GLY A 230 -11.66 -10.24 -16.44
CA GLY A 230 -11.79 -11.63 -16.02
C GLY A 230 -10.66 -12.13 -15.10
N SER A 231 -9.43 -11.64 -15.28
CA SER A 231 -8.28 -12.05 -14.47
C SER A 231 -8.22 -11.39 -13.08
N ASN A 232 -8.91 -10.26 -12.91
CA ASN A 232 -8.84 -9.43 -11.71
C ASN A 232 -10.16 -9.29 -10.97
N THR A 233 -11.31 -9.64 -11.54
CA THR A 233 -12.63 -9.49 -10.88
C THR A 233 -12.72 -10.21 -9.54
N ALA A 234 -12.31 -11.47 -9.48
CA ALA A 234 -12.35 -12.22 -8.22
C ALA A 234 -11.49 -11.57 -7.13
N GLU A 235 -10.30 -11.08 -7.48
CA GLU A 235 -9.44 -10.35 -6.53
C GLU A 235 -9.99 -8.98 -6.17
N ALA A 236 -10.56 -8.25 -7.13
CA ALA A 236 -11.15 -6.93 -6.88
C ALA A 236 -12.41 -7.01 -6.03
N LEU A 237 -13.20 -8.08 -6.16
CA LEU A 237 -14.41 -8.33 -5.36
C LEU A 237 -14.09 -8.86 -3.97
N VAL A 238 -12.92 -9.47 -3.78
CA VAL A 238 -12.48 -10.10 -2.52
C VAL A 238 -11.23 -9.39 -1.98
N PHE A 239 -10.97 -8.14 -2.38
CA PHE A 239 -9.87 -7.33 -1.84
C PHE A 239 -10.26 -6.81 -0.45
N ASP A 240 -10.50 -7.73 0.46
CA ASP A 240 -10.79 -7.48 1.85
C ASP A 240 -9.55 -7.81 2.68
N ASP A 241 -9.13 -6.84 3.48
CA ASP A 241 -7.94 -6.89 4.31
C ASP A 241 -8.15 -7.71 5.61
N GLY A 242 -9.23 -8.48 5.66
CA GLY A 242 -9.78 -9.22 6.81
C GLY A 242 -11.27 -9.56 6.60
N PRO A 243 -11.96 -10.15 7.59
CA PRO A 243 -13.39 -10.46 7.50
C PRO A 243 -14.23 -9.17 7.66
N MET A 244 -14.34 -8.39 6.58
CA MET A 244 -14.88 -7.03 6.65
C MET A 244 -16.31 -6.91 7.19
N PRO A 245 -17.26 -7.81 6.83
CA PRO A 245 -18.59 -7.81 7.43
C PRO A 245 -18.55 -7.95 8.96
N GLN A 246 -17.70 -8.83 9.48
CA GLN A 246 -17.56 -9.10 10.92
C GLN A 246 -16.87 -7.93 11.65
N LEU A 247 -15.85 -7.32 11.03
CA LEU A 247 -15.19 -6.13 11.55
C LEU A 247 -16.15 -4.93 11.61
N ARG A 248 -16.95 -4.74 10.56
CA ARG A 248 -17.97 -3.70 10.52
C ARG A 248 -19.03 -3.92 11.59
N ALA A 249 -19.55 -5.14 11.71
CA ALA A 249 -20.54 -5.48 12.72
C ALA A 249 -19.99 -5.29 14.15
N ALA A 250 -18.73 -5.65 14.40
CA ALA A 250 -18.07 -5.42 15.68
C ALA A 250 -17.97 -3.93 16.02
N GLY A 251 -17.62 -3.09 15.05
CA GLY A 251 -17.58 -1.64 15.22
C GLY A 251 -18.95 -1.01 15.44
N GLU A 252 -19.96 -1.45 14.68
CA GLU A 252 -21.35 -1.00 14.87
C GLU A 252 -21.91 -1.42 16.24
N TRP A 253 -21.57 -2.62 16.71
CA TRP A 253 -21.88 -3.07 18.07
C TRP A 253 -21.20 -2.19 19.13
N LEU A 254 -19.90 -1.88 18.98
CA LEU A 254 -19.20 -0.99 19.91
C LEU A 254 -19.79 0.42 19.92
N ARG A 255 -20.18 0.96 18.77
CA ARG A 255 -20.85 2.26 18.68
C ARG A 255 -22.14 2.30 19.50
N ALA A 256 -22.88 1.18 19.55
CA ALA A 256 -24.14 1.08 20.25
C ALA A 256 -24.00 0.75 21.75
N ASN A 257 -22.90 0.11 22.16
CA ASN A 257 -22.74 -0.45 23.50
C ASN A 257 -21.59 0.17 24.31
N GLY A 258 -20.69 0.92 23.68
CA GLY A 258 -19.54 1.55 24.31
C GLY A 258 -19.69 3.08 24.41
N GLU A 259 -18.85 3.69 25.25
CA GLU A 259 -18.78 5.14 25.41
C GLU A 259 -18.10 5.78 24.18
N PRO A 260 -18.65 6.84 23.56
CA PRO A 260 -18.08 7.46 22.35
C PRO A 260 -16.64 7.96 22.49
N THR A 261 -16.22 8.28 23.71
CA THR A 261 -14.86 8.75 24.03
C THR A 261 -13.88 7.61 24.33
N SER A 262 -14.33 6.35 24.20
CA SER A 262 -13.50 5.17 24.43
C SER A 262 -12.34 5.07 23.45
N ILE A 263 -11.26 4.47 23.93
CA ILE A 263 -10.07 4.14 23.16
C ILE A 263 -10.12 2.65 22.82
N VAL A 264 -10.05 2.34 21.52
CA VAL A 264 -10.03 0.98 20.99
C VAL A 264 -8.63 0.66 20.48
N MET A 265 -8.02 -0.35 21.09
CA MET A 265 -6.75 -0.91 20.66
C MET A 265 -7.00 -2.01 19.61
N ASP A 266 -6.54 -1.77 18.39
CA ASP A 266 -6.74 -2.67 17.26
C ASP A 266 -5.46 -2.73 16.41
N ARG A 267 -5.19 -3.87 15.75
CA ARG A 267 -4.04 -3.98 14.82
C ARG A 267 -4.27 -3.14 13.57
N LYS A 268 -5.51 -3.07 13.08
CA LYS A 268 -5.88 -2.19 11.96
C LYS A 268 -7.07 -1.36 12.40
N SER A 269 -7.20 -0.13 11.95
CA SER A 269 -8.21 0.79 12.48
C SER A 269 -9.66 0.51 12.02
N TYR A 270 -10.02 -0.72 11.61
CA TYR A 270 -11.34 -1.02 11.06
C TYR A 270 -12.45 -0.91 12.09
N VAL A 271 -12.36 -1.66 13.18
CA VAL A 271 -13.38 -1.64 14.24
C VAL A 271 -13.53 -0.23 14.85
N PRO A 272 -12.45 0.48 15.26
CA PRO A 272 -12.59 1.86 15.76
C PRO A 272 -13.17 2.81 14.73
N PHE A 273 -12.85 2.65 13.44
CA PHE A 273 -13.42 3.48 12.37
C PHE A 273 -14.94 3.32 12.30
N TYR A 274 -15.45 2.08 12.27
CA TYR A 274 -16.90 1.83 12.26
C TYR A 274 -17.58 2.18 13.58
N ALA A 275 -16.84 2.11 14.69
CA ALA A 275 -17.32 2.54 16.01
C ALA A 275 -17.37 4.06 16.18
N GLY A 276 -16.65 4.83 15.36
CA GLY A 276 -16.46 6.26 15.56
C GLY A 276 -15.63 6.60 16.81
N MET A 277 -14.70 5.71 17.19
CA MET A 277 -13.92 5.79 18.42
C MET A 277 -12.43 6.03 18.14
N ARG A 278 -11.69 6.48 19.15
CA ARG A 278 -10.25 6.72 19.03
C ARG A 278 -9.51 5.39 18.88
N HIS A 279 -8.67 5.28 17.85
CA HIS A 279 -7.80 4.13 17.60
C HIS A 279 -6.44 4.30 18.30
N VAL A 280 -5.93 3.20 18.86
CA VAL A 280 -4.51 3.01 19.15
C VAL A 280 -4.04 1.68 18.58
N GLN A 281 -2.78 1.64 18.13
CA GLN A 281 -2.21 0.45 17.51
C GLN A 281 -1.98 -0.66 18.55
N LEU A 282 -2.44 -1.88 18.25
CA LEU A 282 -2.16 -3.08 19.06
C LEU A 282 -0.67 -3.48 18.93
N PRO A 283 0.12 -3.49 20.03
CA PRO A 283 1.52 -3.89 19.99
C PRO A 283 1.73 -5.39 19.70
N ASP A 284 2.92 -5.75 19.21
CA ASP A 284 3.43 -7.11 19.02
C ASP A 284 4.41 -7.48 20.15
N ASP A 285 3.93 -7.43 21.39
CA ASP A 285 4.67 -7.86 22.58
C ASP A 285 4.05 -9.12 23.18
N ASP A 286 4.63 -9.64 24.27
CA ASP A 286 4.00 -10.71 25.03
C ASP A 286 2.63 -10.28 25.60
N TYR A 287 1.83 -11.28 25.95
CA TYR A 287 0.46 -11.08 26.38
C TYR A 287 0.33 -10.11 27.56
N ASP A 288 1.14 -10.27 28.61
CA ASP A 288 1.05 -9.45 29.81
C ASP A 288 1.47 -8.00 29.54
N THR A 289 2.52 -7.80 28.74
CA THR A 289 2.94 -6.46 28.31
C THR A 289 1.82 -5.74 27.55
N ILE A 290 1.12 -6.42 26.63
CA ILE A 290 -0.02 -5.84 25.89
C ILE A 290 -1.14 -5.40 26.85
N VAL A 291 -1.53 -6.27 27.78
CA VAL A 291 -2.63 -6.00 28.72
C VAL A 291 -2.27 -4.87 29.68
N GLU A 292 -1.07 -4.88 30.25
CA GLU A 292 -0.63 -3.81 31.17
C GLU A 292 -0.45 -2.47 30.45
N TRP A 293 0.01 -2.49 29.20
CA TRP A 293 0.06 -1.28 28.37
C TRP A 293 -1.34 -0.71 28.13
N ALA A 294 -2.32 -1.57 27.79
CA ALA A 294 -3.71 -1.17 27.60
C ALA A 294 -4.28 -0.51 28.87
N ARG A 295 -4.06 -1.12 30.04
CA ARG A 295 -4.52 -0.58 31.34
C ARG A 295 -3.90 0.79 31.62
N ARG A 296 -2.58 0.92 31.48
CA ARG A 296 -1.83 2.15 31.74
C ARG A 296 -2.16 3.30 30.79
N THR A 297 -2.46 3.00 29.53
CA THR A 297 -2.74 4.02 28.50
C THR A 297 -4.21 4.40 28.40
N GLY A 298 -5.06 3.85 29.28
CA GLY A 298 -6.47 4.16 29.30
C GLY A 298 -7.27 3.55 28.15
N VAL A 299 -6.75 2.51 27.50
CA VAL A 299 -7.51 1.70 26.53
C VAL A 299 -8.75 1.14 27.20
N ASN A 300 -9.88 1.19 26.50
CA ASN A 300 -11.15 0.64 26.95
C ASN A 300 -11.41 -0.74 26.34
N TYR A 301 -11.05 -0.92 25.06
CA TYR A 301 -11.34 -2.13 24.33
C TYR A 301 -10.11 -2.63 23.57
N ILE A 302 -9.91 -3.95 23.54
CA ILE A 302 -8.92 -4.65 22.73
C ILE A 302 -9.67 -5.47 21.69
N VAL A 303 -9.34 -5.25 20.42
CA VAL A 303 -9.88 -6.03 19.29
C VAL A 303 -8.90 -7.13 18.93
N VAL A 304 -9.41 -8.35 18.77
CA VAL A 304 -8.62 -9.51 18.37
C VAL A 304 -9.30 -10.21 17.20
N GLU A 305 -8.57 -10.32 16.09
CA GLU A 305 -9.02 -10.92 14.84
C GLU A 305 -8.39 -12.30 14.66
N GLU A 306 -9.18 -13.31 14.26
CA GLU A 306 -8.72 -14.71 14.19
C GLU A 306 -7.59 -14.91 13.17
N TYR A 307 -7.68 -14.31 11.97
CA TYR A 307 -6.61 -14.42 10.97
C TYR A 307 -5.32 -13.73 11.44
N VAL A 308 -5.43 -12.69 12.27
CA VAL A 308 -4.27 -12.00 12.87
C VAL A 308 -3.58 -12.90 13.89
N LEU A 309 -4.32 -13.69 14.66
CA LEU A 309 -3.76 -14.61 15.67
C LEU A 309 -2.78 -15.63 15.05
N ARG A 310 -3.01 -16.06 13.81
CA ARG A 310 -2.16 -17.08 13.18
C ARG A 310 -0.79 -16.55 12.79
N ALA A 311 -0.75 -15.34 12.24
CA ALA A 311 0.46 -14.81 11.61
C ALA A 311 1.14 -13.71 12.44
N PHE A 312 0.35 -12.86 13.10
CA PHE A 312 0.82 -11.57 13.62
C PHE A 312 0.70 -11.46 15.15
N ARG A 313 -0.30 -12.08 15.78
CA ARG A 313 -0.52 -12.01 17.25
C ARG A 313 -0.77 -13.37 17.90
N PRO A 314 0.10 -14.39 17.70
CA PRO A 314 -0.08 -15.72 18.29
C PRO A 314 -0.16 -15.71 19.83
N GLN A 315 0.42 -14.72 20.49
CA GLN A 315 0.35 -14.53 21.94
C GLN A 315 -1.07 -14.28 22.46
N LEU A 316 -1.97 -13.72 21.63
CA LEU A 316 -3.37 -13.48 22.01
C LEU A 316 -4.27 -14.70 21.73
N ARG A 317 -3.70 -15.80 21.23
CA ARG A 317 -4.48 -16.96 20.79
C ARG A 317 -5.23 -17.63 21.95
N ALA A 318 -4.62 -17.76 23.12
CA ALA A 318 -5.25 -18.33 24.30
C ALA A 318 -6.48 -17.52 24.74
N LEU A 319 -6.40 -16.19 24.66
CA LEU A 319 -7.51 -15.29 25.00
C LEU A 319 -8.77 -15.55 24.15
N VAL A 320 -8.63 -15.92 22.87
CA VAL A 320 -9.78 -16.19 21.99
C VAL A 320 -10.16 -17.67 21.96
N LEU A 321 -9.21 -18.59 22.02
CA LEU A 321 -9.44 -20.02 21.77
C LEU A 321 -9.50 -20.90 23.02
N ASP A 322 -9.01 -20.44 24.18
CA ASP A 322 -8.99 -21.21 25.43
C ASP A 322 -9.97 -20.61 26.46
N PRO A 323 -11.16 -21.23 26.65
CA PRO A 323 -12.13 -20.79 27.65
C PRO A 323 -11.60 -20.85 29.09
N ALA A 324 -10.72 -21.80 29.41
CA ALA A 324 -10.17 -21.94 30.75
C ALA A 324 -9.14 -20.83 31.04
N PHE A 325 -8.35 -20.44 30.04
CA PHE A 325 -7.52 -19.25 30.12
C PHE A 325 -8.37 -18.00 30.36
N ARG A 326 -9.43 -17.79 29.54
CA ARG A 326 -10.35 -16.65 29.72
C ARG A 326 -11.00 -16.60 31.09
N ALA A 327 -11.43 -17.74 31.62
CA ALA A 327 -12.10 -17.80 32.92
C ALA A 327 -11.18 -17.38 34.08
N ARG A 328 -9.86 -17.51 33.91
CA ARG A 328 -8.86 -17.07 34.90
C ARG A 328 -8.35 -15.66 34.65
N GLU A 329 -8.56 -15.10 33.47
CA GLU A 329 -8.16 -13.74 33.16
C GLU A 329 -9.17 -12.74 33.74
N SER A 330 -8.75 -12.00 34.76
CA SER A 330 -9.58 -11.00 35.44
C SER A 330 -9.40 -9.57 34.89
N ARG A 331 -8.33 -9.31 34.13
CA ARG A 331 -8.01 -7.98 33.59
C ARG A 331 -8.78 -7.67 32.32
N LEU A 332 -9.30 -8.68 31.63
CA LEU A 332 -10.04 -8.55 30.38
C LEU A 332 -11.37 -9.27 30.46
N ARG A 333 -12.41 -8.64 29.91
CA ARG A 333 -13.75 -9.23 29.80
C ARG A 333 -14.16 -9.28 28.34
N MET A 334 -14.41 -10.47 27.80
CA MET A 334 -14.98 -10.58 26.45
C MET A 334 -16.40 -10.00 26.46
N VAL A 335 -16.65 -8.99 25.65
CA VAL A 335 -17.96 -8.32 25.54
C VAL A 335 -18.65 -8.56 24.21
N TYR A 336 -17.89 -9.00 23.20
CA TYR A 336 -18.41 -9.35 21.89
C TYR A 336 -17.55 -10.43 21.25
N SER A 337 -18.21 -11.33 20.52
CA SER A 337 -17.54 -12.29 19.64
C SER A 337 -18.45 -12.64 18.47
N TRP A 338 -17.92 -12.61 17.26
CA TRP A 338 -18.57 -13.15 16.06
C TRP A 338 -17.59 -14.12 15.38
N ARG A 339 -18.05 -15.33 15.06
CA ARG A 339 -17.31 -16.27 14.20
C ARG A 339 -18.26 -17.05 13.31
N GLU A 340 -18.04 -17.00 12.00
CA GLU A 340 -18.91 -17.66 11.01
C GLU A 340 -18.19 -18.80 10.27
N GLY A 341 -16.88 -18.70 10.16
CA GLY A 341 -15.99 -19.71 9.59
C GLY A 341 -14.54 -19.55 10.07
N LEU A 342 -13.66 -20.41 9.56
CA LEU A 342 -12.21 -20.32 9.81
C LEU A 342 -11.70 -18.93 9.41
N ASP A 343 -10.88 -18.32 10.27
CA ASP A 343 -10.23 -17.01 10.03
C ASP A 343 -11.16 -15.79 9.95
N SER A 344 -12.47 -15.98 10.14
CA SER A 344 -13.45 -14.89 10.15
C SER A 344 -13.76 -14.33 11.54
N GLY A 345 -13.20 -14.93 12.59
CA GLY A 345 -13.51 -14.56 13.96
C GLY A 345 -13.05 -13.15 14.33
N VAL A 346 -13.91 -12.38 14.99
CA VAL A 346 -13.57 -11.12 15.65
C VAL A 346 -14.07 -11.16 17.08
N ALA A 347 -13.22 -10.81 18.04
CA ALA A 347 -13.57 -10.70 19.45
C ALA A 347 -13.16 -9.33 19.99
N ILE A 348 -13.99 -8.78 20.88
CA ILE A 348 -13.71 -7.54 21.60
C ILE A 348 -13.66 -7.84 23.08
N PHE A 349 -12.58 -7.38 23.71
CA PHE A 349 -12.34 -7.50 25.13
C PHE A 349 -12.35 -6.11 25.75
N GLU A 350 -13.20 -5.89 26.73
CA GLU A 350 -13.13 -4.72 27.59
C GLU A 350 -11.98 -4.87 28.59
N VAL A 351 -11.23 -3.79 28.78
CA VAL A 351 -10.15 -3.71 29.78
C VAL A 351 -10.76 -3.38 31.14
N VAL A 352 -10.73 -4.33 32.06
CA VAL A 352 -11.27 -4.18 33.41
C VAL A 352 -10.34 -3.30 34.25
N ARG A 353 -10.89 -2.25 34.86
CA ARG A 353 -10.16 -1.36 35.76
C ARG A 353 -10.44 -1.74 37.21
N GLU A 354 -9.42 -1.67 38.04
CA GLU A 354 -9.59 -1.84 39.48
C GLU A 354 -10.46 -0.69 40.02
N PRO A 355 -11.47 -0.99 40.87
CA PRO A 355 -12.30 0.04 41.49
C PRO A 355 -11.42 0.95 42.36
N GLY A 356 -11.22 2.20 41.91
CA GLY A 356 -10.35 3.19 42.56
C GLY A 356 -9.28 3.80 41.65
N GLY A 357 -8.97 3.15 40.52
CA GLY A 357 -8.13 3.74 39.47
C GLY A 357 -8.93 4.76 38.67
N GLY A 358 -8.90 6.04 39.07
CA GLY A 358 -9.54 7.12 38.34
C GLY A 358 -9.20 7.09 36.84
N ARG A 359 -10.16 7.50 35.98
CA ARG A 359 -9.87 7.67 34.55
C ARG A 359 -8.65 8.61 34.45
N PRO A 360 -7.54 8.22 33.82
CA PRO A 360 -6.50 9.18 33.52
C PRO A 360 -7.18 10.30 32.71
N GLY A 361 -7.02 11.54 33.19
CA GLY A 361 -7.56 12.70 32.49
C GLY A 361 -7.06 12.72 31.05
N PRO A 362 -7.79 13.37 30.13
CA PRO A 362 -7.26 13.60 28.80
C PRO A 362 -5.87 14.27 28.92
N PRO A 363 -4.88 13.85 28.10
CA PRO A 363 -3.56 14.48 28.09
C PRO A 363 -3.61 15.94 27.68
#